data_AF-A0A382JC22-F1
#
_entry.id   AF-A0A382JC22-F1
#
_cell.length_a   1.000
_cell.length_b   1.000
_cell.length_c   1.000
_cell.angle_alpha   90.00
_cell.angle_beta   90.00
_cell.angle_gamma   90.00
#
_symmetry.space_group_name_H-M   'P 1'
#
loop_
_entity.id
_entity.type
_entity.pdbx_description
1 polymer ?
#
loop_
_entity_poly.entity_id
_entity_poly.type
_entity_poly.pdbx_seq_one_letter_code
_entity_poly.pdbx_strand_id
1 'polypeptide(L)'
;MKLFRNIFFVAIITISLASYQINASNHHGNESAEASGSGHCVYIVDNPFTSDPYMACKTNVTKEACMILEEEGDGMMGISDAKYGEGDCSREASVGSCERGGWEEVYYEGEGDPSTVEFGCGFAGDWLEPGN
;
A
#
# COMPACT_ATOMS: atom_id res chain seq x y z
N MET A 1 -53.68 27.61 -7.60
CA MET A 1 -52.32 27.78 -7.02
C MET A 1 -52.05 26.84 -5.83
N LYS A 2 -52.38 25.54 -5.92
CA LYS A 2 -52.05 24.56 -4.87
C LYS A 2 -51.34 23.31 -5.41
N LEU A 3 -51.60 22.92 -6.67
CA LEU A 3 -50.90 21.82 -7.33
C LEU A 3 -49.44 22.13 -7.70
N PHE A 4 -49.11 23.37 -8.10
CA PHE A 4 -47.73 23.73 -8.46
C PHE A 4 -46.78 23.83 -7.26
N ARG A 5 -47.29 23.99 -6.04
CA ARG A 5 -46.47 24.11 -4.84
C ARG A 5 -45.98 22.76 -4.32
N ASN A 6 -46.65 21.67 -4.66
CA ASN A 6 -46.28 20.32 -4.21
C ASN A 6 -45.21 19.65 -5.09
N ILE A 7 -45.06 20.07 -6.35
CA ILE A 7 -44.04 19.50 -7.26
C ILE A 7 -42.63 19.97 -6.85
N PHE A 8 -42.50 21.22 -6.37
CA PHE A 8 -41.22 21.77 -5.92
C PHE A 8 -40.63 21.06 -4.69
N PHE A 9 -41.48 20.59 -3.77
CA PHE A 9 -41.00 19.90 -2.55
C PHE A 9 -40.54 18.46 -2.82
N VAL A 10 -41.10 17.79 -3.83
CA VAL A 10 -40.69 16.42 -4.18
C VAL A 10 -39.33 16.40 -4.89
N ALA A 11 -39.03 17.42 -5.71
CA ALA A 11 -37.77 17.51 -6.45
C ALA A 11 -36.54 17.78 -5.56
N ILE A 12 -36.70 18.49 -4.44
CA ILE A 12 -35.59 18.79 -3.52
C ILE A 12 -35.19 17.57 -2.68
N ILE A 13 -36.16 16.70 -2.36
CA ILE A 13 -35.90 15.47 -1.58
C ILE A 13 -35.18 14.44 -2.43
N THR A 14 -35.45 14.33 -3.74
CA THR A 14 -34.77 13.34 -4.60
C THR A 14 -33.32 13.72 -4.95
N ILE A 15 -32.99 15.01 -5.06
CA ILE A 15 -31.60 15.46 -5.27
C ILE A 15 -30.73 15.17 -4.03
N SER A 16 -31.32 15.18 -2.84
CA SER A 16 -30.59 14.93 -1.58
C SER A 16 -30.18 13.47 -1.39
N LEU A 17 -30.78 12.52 -2.12
CA LEU A 17 -30.37 11.11 -2.10
C LEU A 17 -29.35 10.74 -3.19
N ALA A 18 -29.13 11.60 -4.19
CA ALA A 18 -28.12 11.35 -5.22
C ALA A 18 -26.69 11.72 -4.78
N SER A 19 -26.54 12.49 -3.69
CA SER A 19 -25.24 12.99 -3.20
C SER A 19 -24.50 12.04 -2.25
N TYR A 20 -25.05 10.84 -1.98
CA TYR A 20 -24.35 9.80 -1.19
C TYR A 20 -23.47 8.88 -2.03
N GLN A 21 -23.28 9.17 -3.31
CA GLN A 21 -22.11 8.68 -4.02
C GLN A 21 -20.97 9.66 -3.72
N ILE A 22 -20.54 9.70 -2.45
CA ILE A 22 -19.18 10.11 -2.13
C ILE A 22 -18.34 9.08 -2.88
N ASN A 23 -17.85 9.48 -4.05
CA ASN A 23 -16.78 8.83 -4.75
C ASN A 23 -15.60 8.93 -3.78
N ALA A 24 -15.52 7.96 -2.86
CA ALA A 24 -14.29 7.68 -2.16
C ALA A 24 -13.25 7.58 -3.27
N SER A 25 -12.30 8.50 -3.25
CA SER A 25 -11.06 8.34 -3.99
C SER A 25 -10.63 6.90 -3.76
N ASN A 26 -10.47 6.12 -4.83
CA ASN A 26 -9.65 4.91 -4.80
C ASN A 26 -8.24 5.35 -4.40
N HIS A 27 -8.04 5.68 -3.13
CA HIS A 27 -6.76 5.48 -2.51
C HIS A 27 -6.61 3.96 -2.53
N HIS A 28 -5.54 3.48 -3.15
CA HIS A 28 -5.25 2.06 -3.32
C HIS A 28 -5.06 1.42 -1.94
N GLY A 29 -6.15 1.24 -1.19
CA GLY A 29 -6.25 0.22 -0.18
C GLY A 29 -6.15 -1.07 -0.95
N ASN A 30 -4.96 -1.67 -0.95
CA ASN A 30 -4.77 -3.06 -1.29
C ASN A 30 -5.51 -3.90 -0.22
N GLU A 31 -6.83 -3.78 -0.17
CA GLU A 31 -7.76 -4.55 0.67
C GLU A 31 -7.92 -5.98 0.13
N SER A 32 -6.97 -6.43 -0.70
CA SER A 32 -6.82 -7.79 -1.22
C SER A 32 -5.63 -8.54 -0.61
N ALA A 33 -4.87 -7.92 0.31
CA ALA A 33 -3.88 -8.65 1.10
C ALA A 33 -4.55 -9.43 2.24
N GLU A 34 -5.36 -10.45 1.89
CA GLU A 34 -5.64 -11.52 2.83
C GLU A 34 -4.31 -12.20 3.17
N ALA A 35 -3.72 -11.74 4.28
CA ALA A 35 -2.65 -12.32 5.06
C ALA A 35 -2.85 -13.84 5.22
N SER A 36 -2.34 -14.61 4.26
CA SER A 36 -2.46 -16.06 4.22
C SER A 36 -1.17 -16.76 3.78
N GLY A 37 -0.09 -15.99 3.58
CA GLY A 37 1.20 -16.53 3.15
C GLY A 37 2.13 -16.77 4.33
N SER A 38 2.71 -17.97 4.44
CA SER A 38 3.77 -18.24 5.44
C SER A 38 5.18 -17.86 4.94
N GLY A 39 5.26 -17.01 3.93
CA GLY A 39 6.51 -16.64 3.26
C GLY A 39 6.66 -15.13 3.08
N HIS A 40 7.72 -14.75 2.39
CA HIS A 40 8.07 -13.37 2.10
C HIS A 40 8.43 -13.19 0.62
N CYS A 41 8.48 -11.94 0.18
CA CYS A 41 8.90 -11.55 -1.16
C CYS A 41 9.96 -10.46 -1.04
N VAL A 42 11.19 -10.72 -1.48
CA VAL A 42 12.23 -9.69 -1.62
C VAL A 42 12.15 -9.08 -3.01
N TYR A 43 12.35 -7.77 -3.12
CA TYR A 43 12.29 -7.06 -4.41
C TYR A 43 13.06 -5.74 -4.35
N ILE A 44 13.32 -5.18 -5.52
CA ILE A 44 13.88 -3.83 -5.69
C ILE A 44 12.75 -2.88 -6.03
N VAL A 45 12.71 -1.74 -5.33
CA VAL A 45 11.77 -0.65 -5.56
C VAL A 45 12.48 0.47 -6.31
N ASP A 46 11.98 0.77 -7.51
CA ASP A 46 12.32 1.97 -8.27
C ASP A 46 11.31 3.07 -7.94
N ASN A 47 11.69 3.94 -7.00
CA ASN A 47 10.85 5.04 -6.55
C ASN A 47 11.24 6.33 -7.31
N PRO A 48 10.36 6.87 -8.17
CA PRO A 48 10.68 8.07 -8.96
C PRO A 48 10.84 9.34 -8.10
N PHE A 49 10.53 9.29 -6.80
CA PHE A 49 10.72 10.38 -5.85
C PHE A 49 12.05 10.31 -5.11
N THR A 50 12.81 9.22 -5.24
CA THR A 50 14.17 9.08 -4.71
C THR A 50 15.19 9.06 -5.86
N SER A 51 16.46 9.30 -5.52
CA SER A 51 17.53 9.29 -6.51
C SER A 51 17.90 7.88 -6.94
N ASP A 52 17.83 6.95 -6.00
CA ASP A 52 18.34 5.60 -6.17
C ASP A 52 17.29 4.54 -5.75
N PRO A 53 17.27 3.37 -6.42
CA PRO A 53 16.45 2.25 -6.01
C PRO A 53 16.86 1.70 -4.64
N TYR A 54 15.92 1.06 -3.95
CA TYR A 54 16.19 0.40 -2.67
C TYR A 54 15.61 -1.00 -2.62
N MET A 55 16.17 -1.84 -1.76
CA MET A 55 15.69 -3.20 -1.52
C MET A 55 14.64 -3.21 -0.41
N ALA A 56 13.55 -3.93 -0.66
CA ALA A 56 12.48 -4.15 0.30
C ALA A 56 12.10 -5.62 0.38
N CYS A 57 11.41 -5.99 1.45
CA CYS A 57 10.85 -7.31 1.63
C CYS A 57 9.45 -7.23 2.24
N LYS A 58 8.48 -7.84 1.57
CA LYS A 58 7.10 -7.96 2.05
C LYS A 58 6.92 -9.28 2.79
N THR A 59 6.50 -9.22 4.05
CA THR A 59 6.13 -10.41 4.83
C THR A 59 4.72 -10.90 4.46
N ASN A 60 4.37 -12.09 4.96
CA ASN A 60 3.03 -12.65 4.90
C ASN A 60 2.44 -12.73 3.48
N VAL A 61 3.23 -13.23 2.54
CA VAL A 61 2.89 -13.28 1.12
C VAL A 61 2.95 -14.72 0.59
N THR A 62 2.08 -15.04 -0.35
CA THR A 62 2.14 -16.31 -1.09
C THR A 62 3.14 -16.21 -2.23
N LYS A 63 3.55 -17.36 -2.77
CA LYS A 63 4.46 -17.39 -3.92
C LYS A 63 3.83 -16.70 -5.14
N GLU A 64 2.55 -16.94 -5.37
CA GLU A 64 1.79 -16.35 -6.47
C GLU A 64 1.69 -14.83 -6.32
N ALA A 65 1.37 -14.34 -5.11
CA ALA A 65 1.29 -12.90 -4.86
C ALA A 65 2.64 -12.19 -5.01
N CYS A 66 3.75 -12.84 -4.65
CA CYS A 66 5.10 -12.30 -4.87
C CYS A 66 5.41 -12.12 -6.35
N MET A 67 5.02 -13.07 -7.21
CA MET A 67 5.28 -12.95 -8.66
C MET A 67 4.40 -11.88 -9.32
N ILE A 68 3.15 -11.75 -8.88
CA ILE A 68 2.23 -10.71 -9.39
C ILE A 68 2.73 -9.31 -9.01
N LEU A 69 3.38 -9.16 -7.85
CA LEU A 69 3.88 -7.87 -7.36
C LEU A 69 4.87 -7.21 -8.34
N GLU A 70 5.73 -7.98 -9.01
CA GLU A 70 6.63 -7.46 -10.05
C GLU A 70 5.89 -7.03 -11.32
N GLU A 71 4.82 -7.73 -11.69
CA GLU A 71 4.02 -7.40 -12.88
C GLU A 71 3.15 -6.15 -12.69
N GLU A 72 2.57 -5.97 -11.51
CA GLU A 72 1.63 -4.88 -11.21
C GLU A 72 2.31 -3.64 -10.60
N GLY A 73 3.47 -3.83 -9.96
CA GLY A 73 4.12 -2.80 -9.15
C GLY A 73 3.30 -2.41 -7.92
N ASP A 74 3.71 -1.33 -7.24
CA ASP A 74 2.95 -0.73 -6.13
C ASP A 74 2.36 0.62 -6.53
N GLY A 75 1.60 0.62 -7.63
CA GLY A 75 0.83 1.76 -8.16
C GLY A 75 1.65 2.91 -8.77
N MET A 76 2.56 3.50 -7.99
CA MET A 76 3.42 4.64 -8.36
C MET A 76 4.91 4.29 -8.36
N MET A 77 5.28 3.13 -7.80
CA MET A 77 6.65 2.65 -7.70
C MET A 77 6.82 1.42 -8.60
N GLY A 78 7.95 1.37 -9.31
CA GLY A 78 8.34 0.18 -10.08
C GLY A 78 8.87 -0.90 -9.14
N ILE A 79 8.52 -2.15 -9.40
CA ILE A 79 9.03 -3.31 -8.67
C ILE A 79 9.78 -4.20 -9.68
N SER A 80 10.92 -4.72 -9.27
CA SER A 80 11.73 -5.64 -10.09
C SER A 80 12.47 -6.67 -9.24
N ASP A 81 12.93 -7.75 -9.89
CA ASP A 81 13.72 -8.81 -9.27
C ASP A 81 13.00 -9.49 -8.09
N ALA A 82 11.68 -9.64 -8.17
CA ALA A 82 10.90 -10.22 -7.08
C ALA A 82 11.23 -11.70 -6.88
N LYS A 83 11.52 -12.08 -5.64
CA LYS A 83 11.87 -13.46 -5.27
C LYS A 83 11.14 -13.89 -4.01
N TYR A 84 10.38 -14.97 -4.13
CA TYR A 84 9.71 -15.59 -3.01
C TYR A 84 10.67 -16.41 -2.14
N GLY A 85 10.49 -16.33 -0.82
CA GLY A 85 11.13 -17.18 0.18
C GLY A 85 10.12 -17.69 1.21
N GLU A 86 10.42 -18.83 1.83
CA GLU A 86 9.65 -19.34 2.98
C GLU A 86 10.05 -18.60 4.26
N GLY A 87 9.12 -18.48 5.22
CA GLY A 87 9.34 -17.78 6.48
C GLY A 87 9.34 -16.26 6.35
N ASP A 88 9.75 -15.57 7.41
CA ASP A 88 9.76 -14.10 7.47
C ASP A 88 10.96 -13.49 6.74
N CYS A 89 10.82 -12.20 6.42
CA CYS A 89 11.91 -11.35 5.93
C CYS A 89 13.09 -11.36 6.92
N SER A 90 14.31 -11.38 6.37
CA SER A 90 15.51 -11.19 7.18
C SER A 90 15.47 -9.83 7.90
N ARG A 91 16.01 -9.77 9.11
CA ARG A 91 16.21 -8.52 9.85
C ARG A 91 17.67 -8.06 9.83
N GLU A 92 18.56 -8.90 9.29
CA GLU A 92 19.96 -8.54 9.15
C GLU A 92 20.11 -7.38 8.16
N ALA A 93 20.83 -6.33 8.56
CA ALA A 93 21.01 -5.10 7.79
C ALA A 93 19.71 -4.35 7.42
N SER A 94 18.61 -4.58 8.15
CA SER A 94 17.42 -3.75 7.99
C SER A 94 17.68 -2.34 8.52
N VAL A 95 17.23 -1.31 7.79
CA VAL A 95 17.24 0.08 8.27
C VAL A 95 15.95 0.45 9.02
N GLY A 96 14.97 -0.45 9.00
CA GLY A 96 13.67 -0.32 9.65
C GLY A 96 12.58 -0.94 8.78
N SER A 97 11.34 -0.78 9.20
CA SER A 97 10.20 -1.38 8.50
C SER A 97 8.89 -0.63 8.72
N CYS A 98 7.91 -0.93 7.87
CA CYS A 98 6.59 -0.33 7.93
C CYS A 98 5.51 -1.37 8.19
N GLU A 99 4.75 -1.22 9.27
CA GLU A 99 3.56 -2.04 9.55
C GLU A 99 2.40 -1.61 8.65
N ARG A 100 1.75 -2.56 7.97
CA ARG A 100 0.70 -2.31 6.95
C ARG A 100 -0.57 -3.11 7.22
N GLY A 101 -1.00 -3.19 8.48
CA GLY A 101 -2.28 -3.80 8.88
C GLY A 101 -2.40 -5.28 8.54
N GLY A 102 -1.40 -6.10 8.89
CA GLY A 102 -1.41 -7.56 8.69
C GLY A 102 -0.25 -8.12 7.88
N TRP A 103 0.59 -7.24 7.33
CA TRP A 103 1.90 -7.54 6.79
C TRP A 103 2.85 -6.38 7.07
N GLU A 104 4.13 -6.61 6.84
CA GLU A 104 5.18 -5.64 7.11
C GLU A 104 6.10 -5.51 5.89
N GLU A 105 6.48 -4.28 5.56
CA GLU A 105 7.50 -3.99 4.56
C GLU A 105 8.83 -3.70 5.25
N VAL A 106 9.80 -4.59 5.10
CA VAL A 106 11.14 -4.44 5.67
C VAL A 106 12.04 -3.78 4.65
N TYR A 107 12.73 -2.71 5.05
CA TYR A 107 13.68 -1.99 4.20
C TYR A 107 15.11 -2.30 4.63
N TYR A 108 16.00 -2.45 3.65
CA TYR A 108 17.40 -2.81 3.89
C TYR A 108 18.35 -1.70 3.50
N GLU A 109 19.55 -1.73 4.09
CA GLU A 109 20.66 -0.86 3.68
C GLU A 109 20.96 -1.04 2.17
N GLY A 110 21.09 0.08 1.46
CA GLY A 110 21.24 0.15 0.01
C GLY A 110 21.46 1.59 -0.47
N GLU A 111 21.27 1.87 -1.76
CA GLU A 111 21.51 3.21 -2.33
C GLU A 111 20.41 4.23 -1.98
N GLY A 112 19.31 3.83 -1.34
CA GLY A 112 18.26 4.75 -0.88
C GLY A 112 18.53 5.40 0.48
N ASP A 113 18.11 6.66 0.67
CA ASP A 113 18.16 7.37 1.96
C ASP A 113 17.11 6.82 2.95
N PRO A 114 17.51 6.26 4.11
CA PRO A 114 16.59 5.73 5.12
C PRO A 114 15.50 6.72 5.57
N SER A 115 15.81 8.01 5.59
CA SER A 115 14.84 9.04 5.99
C SER A 115 13.69 9.18 4.98
N THR A 116 13.92 8.83 3.71
CA THR A 116 12.88 8.91 2.67
C THR A 116 11.92 7.72 2.74
N VAL A 117 12.42 6.52 3.07
CA VAL A 117 11.55 5.35 3.26
C VAL A 117 10.73 5.45 4.55
N GLU A 118 11.30 6.00 5.64
CA GLU A 118 10.56 6.31 6.87
C GLU A 118 9.46 7.33 6.61
N PHE A 119 9.78 8.41 5.89
CA PHE A 119 8.79 9.42 5.52
C PHE A 119 7.67 8.82 4.67
N GLY A 120 8.00 7.96 3.69
CA GLY A 120 7.02 7.24 2.88
C GLY A 120 6.13 6.32 3.72
N CYS A 121 6.71 5.59 4.67
CA CYS A 121 5.96 4.73 5.59
C CYS A 121 4.89 5.52 6.37
N GLY A 122 5.20 6.72 6.86
CA GLY A 122 4.25 7.53 7.64
C GLY A 122 2.95 7.91 6.94
N PHE A 123 2.84 7.72 5.62
CA PHE A 123 1.58 7.86 4.86
C PHE A 123 0.78 6.56 4.75
N ALA A 124 1.45 5.42 4.89
CA ALA A 124 0.91 4.10 4.60
C ALA A 124 0.80 3.20 5.85
N GLY A 125 1.45 3.55 6.96
CA GLY A 125 1.54 2.72 8.15
C GLY A 125 2.41 3.30 9.26
N ASP A 126 2.72 2.46 10.24
CA ASP A 126 3.58 2.81 11.38
C ASP A 126 5.03 2.36 11.14
N TRP A 127 5.96 3.29 11.32
CA TRP A 127 7.40 3.00 11.24
C TRP A 127 7.87 2.23 12.47
N LEU A 128 8.67 1.19 12.24
CA LEU A 128 9.33 0.38 13.25
C LEU A 128 10.84 0.53 13.08
N GLU A 129 11.50 1.00 14.13
CA GLU A 129 12.97 1.09 14.17
C GLU A 129 13.58 -0.32 14.01
N PRO A 130 14.77 -0.43 13.37
CA PRO A 130 15.43 -1.71 13.21
C PRO A 130 15.71 -2.37 14.57
N GLY A 131 15.46 -3.67 14.66
CA GLY A 131 15.68 -4.43 15.89
C GLY A 131 17.18 -4.51 16.22
N ASN A 132 17.51 -4.25 17.49
CA ASN A 132 18.87 -4.48 18.03
C ASN A 132 19.17 -5.96 18.23
#